data_AF-K7YMK6-F1
#
_entry.id   AF-K7YMK6-F1
#
_cell.length_a   1.000
_cell.length_b   1.000
_cell.length_c   1.000
_cell.angle_alpha   90.00
_cell.angle_beta   90.00
_cell.angle_gamma   90.00
#
_symmetry.space_group_name_H-M   'P 1'
#
loop_
_entity.id
_entity.type
_entity.pdbx_description
1 polymer ?
#
loop_
_entity_poly.entity_id
_entity_poly.type
_entity_poly.pdbx_seq_one_letter_code
_entity_poly.pdbx_strand_id
1 'polypeptide(L)'
;MSFQASFKQILREKMGSETFVNASEESLLNADPSHLAFLMGQVGRKEFNSPRGQYPAPKVRPQRKAHSFSPSQQQAYEFLKSWIFDLPAGFTASELKKAFRQAAMILHPDHGGNAPQFVELKAHYETLRPLVSL
;
A
#
# COMPACT_ATOMS: atom_id res chain seq x y z
N MET A 1 25.03 -0.58 37.55
CA MET A 1 24.50 -1.69 36.74
C MET A 1 22.99 -1.69 36.86
N SER A 2 22.26 -1.27 35.83
CA SER A 2 20.79 -1.24 35.85
C SER A 2 20.23 -2.45 35.09
N PHE A 3 19.57 -3.35 35.81
CA PHE A 3 18.84 -4.47 35.22
C PHE A 3 17.51 -3.96 34.65
N GLN A 4 17.41 -3.90 33.33
CA GLN A 4 16.15 -3.59 32.66
C GLN A 4 15.39 -4.91 32.44
N ALA A 5 14.47 -5.23 33.34
CA ALA A 5 13.62 -6.42 33.20
C ALA A 5 12.79 -6.30 31.90
N SER A 6 12.78 -7.37 31.10
CA SER A 6 12.04 -7.41 29.83
C SER A 6 10.54 -7.30 30.10
N PHE A 7 9.80 -6.54 29.29
CA PHE A 7 8.35 -6.37 29.43
C PHE A 7 7.58 -7.71 29.46
N LYS A 8 8.08 -8.72 28.77
CA LYS A 8 7.53 -10.09 28.81
C LYS A 8 7.64 -10.73 30.19
N GLN A 9 8.69 -10.39 30.94
CA GLN A 9 8.99 -10.88 32.28
C GLN A 9 8.04 -10.25 33.30
N ILE A 10 7.83 -8.94 33.19
CA ILE A 10 6.87 -8.17 34.02
C ILE A 10 5.43 -8.67 33.78
N LEU A 11 5.06 -8.91 32.51
CA LEU A 11 3.75 -9.48 32.20
C LEU A 11 3.57 -10.89 32.78
N ARG A 12 4.62 -11.71 32.79
CA ARG A 12 4.57 -13.06 33.36
C ARG A 12 4.36 -13.03 34.88
N GLU A 13 5.13 -12.19 35.58
CA GLU A 13 4.96 -11.96 37.03
C GLU A 13 3.56 -11.44 37.35
N LYS A 14 3.05 -10.48 36.57
CA LYS A 14 1.76 -9.83 36.84
C LYS A 14 0.56 -10.72 36.54
N MET A 15 0.70 -11.66 35.61
CA MET A 15 -0.36 -12.62 35.25
C MET A 15 -0.38 -13.86 36.16
N GLY A 16 0.52 -13.95 37.15
CA GLY A 16 0.53 -15.05 38.13
C GLY A 16 0.69 -16.44 37.52
N SER A 17 1.23 -16.55 36.30
CA SER A 17 1.42 -17.84 35.63
C SER A 17 2.68 -18.53 36.13
N GLU A 18 2.75 -18.77 37.43
CA GLU A 18 3.51 -19.87 37.98
C GLU A 18 2.70 -21.13 37.66
N THR A 19 2.88 -21.69 36.46
CA THR A 19 2.43 -23.06 36.20
C THR A 19 3.31 -23.98 37.03
N PHE A 20 3.02 -24.09 38.33
CA PHE A 20 3.39 -25.26 39.11
C PHE A 20 2.54 -26.40 38.57
N VAL A 21 3.05 -27.05 37.54
CA VAL A 21 2.47 -28.29 37.05
C VAL A 21 2.82 -29.34 38.10
N ASN A 22 1.83 -29.70 38.93
CA ASN A 22 1.96 -30.85 39.80
C ASN A 22 2.18 -32.08 38.90
N ALA A 23 3.31 -32.78 39.06
CA ALA A 23 3.70 -33.94 38.25
C ALA A 23 2.64 -35.07 38.21
N SER A 24 1.66 -35.05 39.13
CA SER A 24 0.53 -35.97 39.16
C SER A 24 -0.54 -35.70 38.10
N GLU A 25 -0.72 -34.46 37.63
CA GLU A 25 -1.76 -34.11 36.64
C GLU A 25 -1.29 -34.33 35.19
N GLU A 26 0.02 -34.21 34.91
CA GLU A 26 0.60 -34.56 33.59
C GLU A 26 0.35 -36.04 33.24
N SER A 27 0.35 -36.93 34.24
CA SER A 27 0.17 -38.37 34.03
C SER A 27 -1.26 -38.71 33.57
N LEU A 28 -2.28 -38.04 34.12
CA LEU A 28 -3.68 -38.26 33.73
C LEU A 28 -4.00 -37.63 32.37
N LEU A 29 -3.43 -36.46 32.06
CA LEU A 29 -3.60 -35.80 30.77
C LEU A 29 -2.92 -36.56 29.64
N ASN A 30 -1.77 -37.19 29.90
CA ASN A 30 -1.06 -38.01 28.91
C ASN A 30 -1.78 -39.33 28.55
N ALA A 31 -2.77 -39.75 29.34
CA ALA A 31 -3.62 -40.91 29.04
C ALA A 31 -4.92 -40.53 28.31
N ASP A 32 -5.28 -39.25 28.25
CA ASP A 32 -6.49 -38.78 27.58
C ASP A 32 -6.27 -38.77 26.05
N PRO A 33 -7.07 -39.53 25.27
CA PRO A 33 -6.95 -39.56 23.81
C PRO A 33 -7.18 -38.20 23.16
N SER A 34 -7.96 -37.31 23.77
CA SER A 34 -8.19 -35.96 23.26
C SER A 34 -6.94 -35.09 23.39
N HIS A 35 -6.22 -35.22 24.51
CA HIS A 35 -4.97 -34.51 24.77
C HIS A 35 -3.85 -35.03 23.86
N LEU A 36 -3.74 -36.35 23.67
CA LEU A 36 -2.79 -36.95 22.73
C LEU A 36 -3.06 -36.50 21.29
N ALA A 37 -4.32 -36.43 20.86
CA ALA A 37 -4.68 -35.92 19.53
C ALA A 37 -4.31 -34.43 19.36
N PHE A 38 -4.51 -33.61 20.39
CA PHE A 38 -4.08 -32.21 20.39
C PHE A 38 -2.56 -32.08 20.26
N LEU A 39 -1.79 -32.85 21.04
CA LEU A 39 -0.33 -32.88 20.97
C LEU A 39 0.18 -33.37 19.61
N MET A 40 -0.38 -34.46 19.07
CA MET A 40 -0.06 -34.96 17.73
C MET A 40 -0.38 -33.92 16.65
N GLY A 41 -1.45 -33.13 16.83
CA GLY A 41 -1.79 -32.03 15.95
C GLY A 41 -0.78 -30.88 15.95
N GLN A 42 0.08 -30.77 16.97
CA GLN A 42 1.15 -29.77 17.06
C GLN A 42 2.49 -30.30 16.52
N VAL A 43 2.74 -31.60 16.57
CA VAL A 43 3.96 -32.23 16.04
C VAL A 43 3.99 -32.10 14.52
N GLY A 44 5.03 -31.46 13.98
CA GLY A 44 5.20 -31.28 12.54
C GLY A 44 4.49 -30.06 11.94
N ARG A 45 3.88 -29.18 12.75
CA ARG A 45 3.49 -27.84 12.29
C ARG A 45 4.75 -27.04 11.97
N LYS A 46 5.23 -27.15 10.73
CA LYS A 46 6.08 -26.12 10.14
C LYS A 46 5.20 -24.89 9.94
N GLU A 47 5.09 -24.06 10.97
CA GLU A 47 4.64 -22.69 10.77
C GLU A 47 5.61 -22.10 9.74
N PHE A 48 5.10 -21.81 8.55
CA PHE A 48 5.77 -20.92 7.63
C PHE A 48 5.77 -19.54 8.29
N ASN A 49 6.65 -19.36 9.28
CA ASN A 49 7.19 -18.07 9.62
C ASN A 49 8.01 -17.65 8.41
N SER A 50 7.33 -17.27 7.32
CA SER A 50 7.95 -16.38 6.36
C SER A 50 8.37 -15.18 7.21
N PRO A 51 9.67 -14.93 7.42
CA PRO A 51 10.09 -13.71 8.11
C PRO A 51 9.35 -12.61 7.38
N ARG A 52 8.55 -11.78 8.09
CA ARG A 52 7.78 -10.70 7.46
C ARG A 52 8.73 -10.03 6.49
N GLY A 53 8.49 -10.27 5.20
CA GLY A 53 9.55 -10.17 4.20
C GLY A 53 10.15 -8.79 4.28
N GLN A 54 11.48 -8.71 4.31
CA GLN A 54 12.15 -7.49 3.89
C GLN A 54 11.80 -7.31 2.41
N TYR A 55 10.63 -6.71 2.15
CA TYR A 55 10.26 -6.30 0.83
C TYR A 55 11.33 -5.31 0.39
N PRO A 56 11.95 -5.50 -0.78
CA PRO A 56 12.85 -4.49 -1.30
C PRO A 56 12.07 -3.18 -1.35
N ALA A 57 12.71 -2.09 -0.92
CA ALA A 57 12.08 -0.78 -0.96
C ALA A 57 11.49 -0.55 -2.36
N PRO A 58 10.25 -0.04 -2.46
CA PRO A 58 9.62 0.20 -3.74
C PRO A 58 10.52 1.10 -4.59
N LYS A 59 10.68 0.76 -5.88
CA LYS A 59 11.52 1.54 -6.79
C LYS A 59 11.02 2.99 -6.82
N VAL A 60 11.87 3.91 -6.38
CA VAL A 60 11.59 5.35 -6.45
C VAL A 60 11.44 5.72 -7.93
N ARG A 61 10.40 6.49 -8.27
CA ARG A 61 10.20 6.96 -9.65
C ARG A 61 11.39 7.83 -10.06
N PRO A 62 11.98 7.63 -11.25
CA PRO A 62 13.07 8.48 -11.71
C PRO A 62 12.58 9.93 -11.81
N GLN A 63 13.32 10.87 -11.20
CA GLN A 63 13.03 12.29 -11.34
C GLN A 63 13.41 12.75 -12.75
N ARG A 64 12.41 13.05 -13.57
CA ARG A 64 12.59 13.52 -14.95
C ARG A 64 12.70 15.03 -15.00
N LYS A 65 13.41 15.56 -16.00
CA LYS A 65 13.45 17.00 -16.27
C LYS A 65 12.06 17.48 -16.65
N ALA A 66 11.66 18.65 -16.14
CA ALA A 66 10.40 19.28 -16.50
C ALA A 66 10.41 19.70 -17.98
N HIS A 67 9.24 19.63 -18.63
CA HIS A 67 9.08 20.13 -20.00
C HIS A 67 9.14 21.66 -20.04
N SER A 68 9.65 22.22 -21.13
CA SER A 68 9.54 23.65 -21.42
C SER A 68 8.16 23.94 -21.99
N PHE A 69 7.30 24.59 -21.21
CA PHE A 69 5.93 24.92 -21.62
C PHE A 69 5.87 26.28 -22.33
N SER A 70 5.05 26.35 -23.39
CA SER A 70 4.53 27.63 -23.87
C SER A 70 3.44 28.16 -22.92
N PRO A 71 3.06 29.46 -22.99
CA PRO A 71 2.01 30.01 -22.13
C PRO A 71 0.67 29.25 -22.22
N SER A 72 0.27 28.84 -23.42
CA SER A 72 -0.96 28.06 -23.64
C SER A 72 -0.86 26.63 -23.10
N GLN A 73 0.33 26.03 -23.17
CA GLN A 73 0.58 24.70 -22.60
C GLN A 73 0.63 24.75 -21.08
N GLN A 74 1.14 25.83 -20.49
CA GLN A 74 1.15 26.01 -19.05
C GLN A 74 -0.27 26.07 -18.49
N GLN A 75 -1.17 26.82 -19.14
CA GLN A 75 -2.60 26.85 -18.79
C GLN A 75 -3.24 25.46 -18.89
N ALA A 76 -2.94 24.72 -19.96
CA ALA A 76 -3.44 23.36 -20.13
C ALA A 76 -2.95 22.40 -19.04
N TYR A 77 -1.68 22.54 -18.64
CA TYR A 77 -1.09 21.75 -17.57
C TYR A 77 -1.70 22.09 -16.20
N GLU A 78 -1.89 23.38 -15.91
CA GLU A 78 -2.54 23.85 -14.68
C GLU A 78 -4.00 23.37 -14.60
N PHE A 79 -4.73 23.40 -15.71
CA PHE A 79 -6.08 22.84 -15.80
C PHE A 79 -6.09 21.34 -15.48
N LEU A 80 -5.21 20.54 -16.08
CA LEU A 80 -5.13 19.10 -15.77
C LEU A 80 -4.74 18.84 -14.31
N LYS A 81 -3.89 19.68 -13.72
CA LYS A 81 -3.44 19.57 -12.34
C LYS A 81 -4.55 19.90 -11.32
N SER A 82 -5.49 20.78 -11.67
CA SER A 82 -6.62 21.08 -10.79
C SER A 82 -7.54 19.87 -10.60
N TRP A 83 -7.68 19.04 -11.65
CA TRP A 83 -8.47 17.81 -11.61
C TRP A 83 -7.70 16.60 -11.08
N ILE A 84 -6.36 16.60 -11.17
CA ILE A 84 -5.52 15.43 -10.85
C ILE A 84 -4.25 15.88 -10.14
N PHE A 85 -4.08 15.40 -8.90
CA PHE A 85 -2.98 15.82 -8.02
C PHE A 85 -1.59 15.34 -8.47
N ASP A 86 -1.52 14.28 -9.28
CA ASP A 86 -0.32 13.44 -9.41
C ASP A 86 0.43 13.55 -10.76
N LEU A 87 0.16 14.57 -11.57
CA LEU A 87 0.86 14.78 -12.85
C LEU A 87 2.18 15.56 -12.63
N PRO A 88 3.36 14.94 -12.85
CA PRO A 88 4.64 15.63 -12.73
C PRO A 88 4.92 16.53 -13.94
N ALA A 89 5.70 17.59 -13.78
CA ALA A 89 6.03 18.51 -14.89
C ALA A 89 6.86 17.85 -16.02
N GLY A 90 7.54 16.74 -15.75
CA GLY A 90 8.28 15.92 -16.73
C GLY A 90 7.53 14.65 -17.13
N PHE A 91 6.22 14.76 -17.36
CA PHE A 91 5.35 13.61 -17.61
C PHE A 91 5.68 12.88 -18.93
N THR A 92 5.38 11.58 -18.98
CA THR A 92 5.42 10.77 -20.21
C THR A 92 4.06 10.67 -20.90
N ALA A 93 4.04 10.17 -22.14
CA ALA A 93 2.80 10.03 -22.92
C ALA A 93 1.81 9.10 -22.21
N SER A 94 2.33 8.07 -21.53
CA SER A 94 1.53 7.15 -20.71
C SER A 94 0.88 7.84 -19.51
N GLU A 95 1.60 8.72 -18.83
CA GLU A 95 1.14 9.48 -17.68
C GLU A 95 0.13 10.55 -18.10
N LEU A 96 0.38 11.27 -19.21
CA LEU A 96 -0.56 12.22 -19.78
C LEU A 96 -1.89 11.53 -20.17
N LYS A 97 -1.82 10.38 -20.84
CA LYS A 97 -3.02 9.61 -21.21
C LYS A 97 -3.75 9.05 -19.99
N LYS A 98 -3.01 8.63 -18.95
CA LYS A 98 -3.60 8.19 -17.69
C LYS A 98 -4.33 9.34 -17.01
N ALA A 99 -3.70 10.51 -16.93
CA ALA A 99 -4.29 11.70 -16.36
C ALA A 99 -5.56 12.07 -17.14
N PHE A 100 -5.49 12.18 -18.47
CA PHE A 100 -6.67 12.44 -19.30
C PHE A 100 -7.84 11.48 -19.02
N ARG A 101 -7.58 10.17 -18.91
CA ARG A 101 -8.65 9.20 -18.58
C ARG A 101 -9.26 9.42 -17.20
N GLN A 102 -8.44 9.76 -16.20
CA GLN A 102 -8.93 10.03 -14.84
C GLN A 102 -9.82 11.29 -14.81
N ALA A 103 -9.36 12.39 -15.42
CA ALA A 103 -10.17 13.60 -15.53
C ALA A 103 -11.43 13.38 -16.37
N ALA A 104 -11.33 12.60 -17.45
CA ALA A 104 -12.44 12.26 -18.31
C ALA A 104 -13.54 11.52 -17.55
N MET A 105 -13.19 10.55 -16.68
CA MET A 105 -14.18 9.84 -15.86
C MET A 105 -14.94 10.76 -14.89
N ILE A 106 -14.27 11.79 -14.35
CA ILE A 106 -14.87 12.75 -13.43
C ILE A 106 -15.79 13.72 -14.18
N LEU A 107 -15.34 14.19 -15.35
CA LEU A 107 -16.03 15.22 -16.13
C LEU A 107 -17.05 14.66 -17.14
N HIS A 108 -17.14 13.34 -17.30
CA HIS A 108 -18.01 12.74 -18.31
C HIS A 108 -19.50 13.04 -18.02
N PRO A 109 -20.29 13.47 -19.02
CA PRO A 109 -21.70 13.78 -18.83
C PRO A 109 -22.52 12.58 -18.33
N ASP A 110 -22.21 11.36 -18.80
CA ASP A 110 -22.92 10.14 -18.36
C ASP A 110 -22.69 9.80 -16.89
N HIS A 111 -21.64 10.33 -16.28
CA HIS A 111 -21.33 10.17 -14.85
C HIS A 111 -21.78 11.37 -14.01
N GLY A 112 -22.58 12.27 -14.57
CA GLY A 112 -23.03 13.50 -13.91
C GLY A 112 -22.04 14.67 -14.01
N GLY A 113 -21.04 14.56 -14.89
CA GLY A 113 -20.07 15.61 -15.17
C GLY A 113 -20.57 16.69 -16.14
N ASN A 114 -19.75 17.71 -16.36
CA ASN A 114 -20.11 18.87 -17.18
C ASN A 114 -19.59 18.73 -18.61
N ALA A 115 -20.50 18.65 -19.59
CA ALA A 115 -20.17 18.47 -21.01
C ALA A 115 -19.18 19.52 -21.59
N PRO A 116 -19.35 20.85 -21.37
CA PRO A 116 -18.36 21.84 -21.82
C PRO A 116 -16.96 21.62 -21.25
N GLN A 117 -16.84 21.29 -19.95
CA GLN A 117 -15.54 21.02 -19.31
C GLN A 117 -14.87 19.76 -19.89
N PHE A 118 -15.66 18.78 -20.31
CA PHE A 118 -15.14 17.60 -21.00
C PHE A 118 -14.56 17.95 -22.38
N VAL A 119 -15.19 18.87 -23.12
CA VAL A 119 -14.66 19.38 -24.40
C VAL A 119 -13.37 20.18 -24.18
N GLU A 120 -13.33 21.04 -23.16
CA GLU A 120 -12.13 21.79 -22.77
C GLU A 120 -10.98 20.84 -22.38
N LEU A 121 -11.27 19.79 -21.60
CA LEU A 121 -10.29 18.78 -21.23
C LEU A 121 -9.64 18.14 -22.46
N LYS A 122 -10.43 17.83 -23.49
CA LYS A 122 -9.91 17.30 -24.75
C LYS A 122 -9.00 18.30 -25.46
N ALA A 123 -9.39 19.57 -25.52
CA ALA A 123 -8.56 20.62 -26.12
C ALA A 123 -7.21 20.77 -25.40
N HIS A 124 -7.20 20.79 -24.06
CA HIS A 124 -5.98 20.85 -23.25
C HIS A 124 -5.10 19.60 -23.41
N TYR A 125 -5.69 18.42 -23.62
CA TYR A 125 -4.92 17.22 -23.93
C TYR A 125 -4.21 17.33 -25.30
N GLU A 126 -4.91 17.87 -26.31
CA GLU A 126 -4.36 18.05 -27.65
C GLU A 126 -3.21 19.06 -27.68
N THR A 127 -3.25 20.13 -26.86
CA THR A 127 -2.15 21.11 -26.78
C THR A 127 -0.89 20.54 -26.12
N LEU A 128 -1.03 19.58 -25.19
CA LEU A 128 0.10 18.95 -24.50
C LEU A 128 0.64 17.72 -25.23
N ARG A 129 -0.13 17.12 -26.14
CA ARG A 129 0.26 15.92 -26.90
C ARG A 129 1.58 16.06 -27.66
N PRO A 130 1.89 17.19 -28.34
CA PRO A 130 3.15 17.37 -29.06
C PRO A 130 4.40 17.33 -28.17
N LEU A 131 4.27 17.66 -26.88
CA LEU A 131 5.41 17.66 -25.94
C LEU A 131 5.92 16.26 -25.62
N VAL A 132 5.13 15.23 -25.92
CA VAL A 132 5.44 13.84 -25.54
C VAL A 132 5.38 12.86 -26.69
N SER A 133 5.01 13.32 -27.90
CA SER A 133 5.23 12.56 -29.12
C SER A 133 6.69 12.69 -29.55
N LEU A 134 7.51 11.77 -29.07
CA LEU A 134 8.82 11.43 -29.62
C LEU A 134 8.81 9.95 -30.00
#